data_AF-A0A5E4ICV2-F1
#
_entry.id   AF-A0A5E4ICV2-F1
#
_cell.length_a   1.000
_cell.length_b   1.000
_cell.length_c   1.000
_cell.angle_alpha   90.00
_cell.angle_beta   90.00
_cell.angle_gamma   90.00
#
_symmetry.space_group_name_H-M   'P 1'
#
loop_
_entity.id
_entity.type
_entity.pdbx_description
1 polymer ?
#
loop_
_entity_poly.entity_id
_entity_poly.type
_entity_poly.pdbx_seq_one_letter_code
_entity_poly.pdbx_strand_id
1 'polypeptide(L)'
;MSSRRLAADTINVFRSGQELASSHTAQLRKTIAEQEERIHAQDVLIEEQKQALIEKEAQIDDLAYELDVLCGAICDPQHKGEILAKELQEGHKQYAKIQQLARANESYSRSLEELQDAFQHIIDAVIANVEAALAALAEMPATEETTNMHARAKKEIAAIMRAKKVNQISPANCLRQIADIEYGIISFITARPALTFKKAEHYRAALLVETLYRDPNAKSLNSANAIQIISTAEEKAIARMQARRAMEWAAKLQPDKVLLRKRGQGKGKTWLLCKIGGKEGDKL
;
A
#
# COMPACT_ATOMS: atom_id res chain seq x y z
N MET A 1 -77.22 14.46 47.81
CA MET A 1 -76.29 13.34 47.56
C MET A 1 -75.99 13.25 46.08
N SER A 2 -74.73 13.45 45.67
CA SER A 2 -74.03 12.59 44.69
C SER A 2 -72.63 13.18 44.47
N SER A 3 -71.68 12.72 45.27
CA SER A 3 -70.25 12.93 45.01
C SER A 3 -69.85 11.99 43.87
N ARG A 4 -69.73 12.53 42.65
CA ARG A 4 -69.13 11.78 41.54
C ARG A 4 -67.63 11.76 41.76
N ARG A 5 -67.13 10.61 42.24
CA ARG A 5 -65.70 10.26 42.22
C ARG A 5 -65.21 10.31 40.78
N LEU A 6 -64.24 11.18 40.50
CA LEU A 6 -63.47 11.11 39.25
C LEU A 6 -62.67 9.81 39.28
N ALA A 7 -62.85 8.97 38.26
CA ALA A 7 -62.13 7.71 38.11
C ALA A 7 -60.62 7.99 38.09
N ALA A 8 -59.88 7.23 38.89
CA ALA A 8 -58.45 7.37 39.12
C ALA A 8 -57.57 6.92 37.94
N ASP A 9 -58.14 6.76 36.74
CA ASP A 9 -57.47 6.14 35.58
C ASP A 9 -57.08 7.14 34.47
N THR A 10 -57.23 8.45 34.68
CA THR A 10 -56.89 9.47 33.66
C THR A 10 -55.61 10.25 33.94
N ILE A 11 -54.83 9.86 34.95
CA ILE A 11 -53.60 10.57 35.33
C ILE A 11 -52.42 9.60 35.31
N ASN A 12 -51.46 9.91 34.43
CA ASN A 12 -50.08 9.40 34.34
C ASN A 12 -49.79 8.33 33.27
N VAL A 13 -49.66 8.78 32.03
CA VAL A 13 -48.47 8.42 31.25
C VAL A 13 -47.61 9.68 31.14
N PHE A 14 -46.97 10.07 32.24
CA PHE A 14 -45.87 11.04 32.15
C PHE A 14 -44.72 10.35 31.44
N ARG A 15 -44.50 10.70 30.17
CA ARG A 15 -43.25 10.40 29.47
C ARG A 15 -42.12 11.03 30.28
N SER A 16 -41.09 10.25 30.60
CA SER A 16 -39.96 10.75 31.38
C SER A 16 -39.28 11.90 30.62
N GLY A 17 -38.79 12.92 31.32
CA GLY A 17 -38.08 14.05 30.69
C GLY A 17 -36.88 13.61 29.82
N GLN A 18 -36.39 12.39 30.03
CA GLN A 18 -35.32 11.75 29.27
C GLN A 18 -35.79 11.25 27.88
N GLU A 19 -37.06 10.87 27.71
CA GLU A 19 -37.66 10.51 26.42
C GLU A 19 -37.98 11.76 25.57
N LEU A 20 -38.41 12.85 26.21
CA LEU A 20 -38.63 14.14 25.54
C LEU A 20 -37.31 14.80 25.13
N ALA A 21 -36.28 14.74 25.97
CA ALA A 21 -34.95 15.28 25.68
C ALA A 21 -34.23 14.50 24.56
N SER A 22 -34.39 13.18 24.48
CA SER A 22 -33.77 12.34 23.44
C SER A 22 -34.48 12.47 22.08
N SER A 23 -35.81 12.53 22.07
CA SER A 23 -36.58 12.77 20.83
C SER A 23 -36.32 14.16 20.25
N HIS A 24 -36.25 15.20 21.10
CA HIS A 24 -36.00 16.57 20.65
C HIS A 24 -34.57 16.75 20.14
N THR A 25 -33.57 16.16 20.82
CA THR A 25 -32.17 16.22 20.34
C THR A 25 -31.96 15.42 19.06
N ALA A 26 -32.61 14.27 18.89
CA ALA A 26 -32.59 13.52 17.64
C ALA A 26 -33.27 14.29 16.49
N GLN A 27 -34.39 14.97 16.76
CA GLN A 27 -35.08 15.81 15.78
C GLN A 27 -34.24 17.02 15.38
N LEU A 28 -33.58 17.69 16.34
CA LEU A 28 -32.66 18.79 16.05
C LEU A 28 -31.47 18.34 15.19
N ARG A 29 -30.86 17.17 15.50
CA ARG A 29 -29.77 16.62 14.68
C ARG A 29 -30.22 16.32 13.26
N LYS A 30 -31.43 15.80 13.10
CA LYS A 30 -32.03 15.58 11.78
C LYS A 30 -32.23 16.90 11.02
N THR A 31 -32.77 17.93 11.68
CA THR A 31 -32.91 19.25 11.08
C THR A 31 -31.57 19.88 10.72
N ILE A 32 -30.53 19.71 11.55
CA ILE A 32 -29.17 20.19 11.25
C ILE A 32 -28.63 19.49 10.01
N ALA A 33 -28.73 18.16 9.92
CA ALA A 33 -28.28 17.42 8.75
C ALA A 33 -29.03 17.84 7.48
N GLU A 34 -30.35 18.03 7.55
CA GLU A 34 -31.17 18.53 6.43
C GLU A 34 -30.78 19.97 6.02
N GLN A 35 -30.39 20.81 6.99
CA GLN A 35 -29.92 22.17 6.73
C GLN A 35 -28.51 22.17 6.12
N GLU A 36 -27.61 21.33 6.61
CA GLU A 36 -26.25 21.16 6.05
C GLU A 36 -26.31 20.64 4.61
N GLU A 37 -27.20 19.69 4.32
CA GLU A 37 -27.43 19.20 2.95
C GLU A 37 -27.98 20.30 2.03
N ARG A 38 -28.90 21.13 2.53
CA ARG A 38 -29.41 22.30 1.78
C ARG A 38 -28.35 23.36 1.54
N ILE A 39 -27.50 23.64 2.52
CA ILE A 39 -26.38 24.58 2.38
C ILE A 39 -25.42 24.07 1.32
N HIS A 40 -25.04 22.79 1.39
CA HIS A 40 -24.18 22.19 0.38
C HIS A 40 -24.80 22.26 -1.02
N ALA A 41 -26.10 21.99 -1.16
CA ALA A 41 -26.78 22.11 -2.45
C ALA A 41 -26.79 23.56 -2.99
N GLN A 42 -26.88 24.55 -2.10
CA GLN A 42 -26.79 25.97 -2.47
C GLN A 42 -25.37 26.37 -2.86
N ASP A 43 -24.34 25.87 -2.17
CA ASP A 43 -22.94 26.16 -2.48
C ASP A 43 -22.57 25.66 -3.89
N VAL A 44 -23.04 24.47 -4.27
CA VAL A 44 -22.86 23.92 -5.62
C VAL A 44 -23.51 24.84 -6.67
N LEU A 45 -24.74 25.28 -6.42
CA LEU A 45 -25.48 26.13 -7.35
C LEU A 45 -24.84 27.53 -7.48
N ILE A 46 -24.26 28.06 -6.39
CA ILE A 46 -23.50 29.32 -6.40
C ILE A 46 -22.25 29.17 -7.28
N GLU A 47 -21.51 28.07 -7.19
CA GLU A 47 -20.33 27.85 -8.03
C GLU A 47 -20.71 27.71 -9.51
N GLU A 48 -21.80 27.00 -9.83
CA GLU A 48 -22.35 26.94 -11.20
C GLU A 48 -22.71 28.34 -11.73
N GLN A 49 -23.37 29.17 -10.91
CA GLN A 49 -23.73 30.53 -11.28
C GLN A 49 -22.51 31.44 -11.48
N LYS A 50 -21.49 31.32 -10.64
CA LYS A 50 -20.23 32.06 -10.80
C LYS A 50 -19.56 31.70 -12.12
N GLN A 51 -19.51 30.41 -12.45
CA GLN A 51 -18.93 29.96 -13.71
C GLN A 51 -19.70 30.52 -14.92
N ALA A 52 -21.04 30.49 -14.86
CA ALA A 52 -21.88 31.07 -15.91
C ALA A 52 -21.71 32.58 -16.06
N LEU A 53 -21.47 33.31 -14.96
CA LEU A 53 -21.16 34.75 -15.01
C LEU A 53 -19.82 35.03 -15.70
N ILE A 54 -18.77 34.26 -15.35
CA ILE A 54 -17.46 34.39 -16.00
C ILE A 54 -17.57 34.15 -17.52
N GLU A 55 -18.34 33.13 -17.93
CA GLU A 55 -18.58 32.86 -19.35
C GLU A 55 -19.33 34.01 -20.05
N LYS A 56 -20.27 34.66 -19.35
CA LYS A 56 -21.02 35.79 -19.88
C LYS A 56 -20.18 37.06 -19.96
N GLU A 57 -19.32 37.32 -18.98
CA GLU A 57 -18.37 38.43 -19.00
C GLU A 57 -17.40 38.28 -20.18
N ALA A 58 -16.86 37.09 -20.41
CA ALA A 58 -16.02 36.82 -21.58
C ALA A 58 -16.76 37.09 -22.91
N GLN A 59 -18.03 36.69 -23.02
CA GLN A 59 -18.85 36.98 -24.20
C GLN A 59 -19.10 38.48 -24.40
N ILE A 60 -19.26 39.24 -23.32
CA ILE A 60 -19.43 40.70 -23.38
C ILE A 60 -18.15 41.37 -23.84
N ASP A 61 -17.00 40.93 -23.34
CA ASP A 61 -15.70 41.47 -23.75
C ASP A 61 -15.40 41.18 -25.23
N ASP A 62 -15.73 39.97 -25.71
CA ASP A 62 -15.63 39.61 -27.14
C ASP A 62 -16.52 40.52 -28.00
N LEU A 63 -17.78 40.71 -27.61
CA LEU A 63 -18.73 41.59 -28.33
C LEU A 63 -18.31 43.06 -28.28
N ALA A 64 -17.75 43.53 -27.16
CA ALA A 64 -17.25 44.89 -27.01
C ALA A 64 -16.06 45.14 -27.94
N TYR A 65 -15.15 44.16 -28.07
CA TYR A 65 -14.04 44.22 -29.02
C TYR A 65 -14.54 44.25 -30.48
N GLU A 66 -15.50 43.38 -30.85
CA GLU A 66 -16.10 43.40 -32.19
C GLU A 66 -16.75 44.75 -32.52
N LEU A 67 -17.42 45.36 -31.53
CA LEU A 67 -18.09 46.65 -31.70
C LEU A 67 -17.10 47.81 -31.86
N ASP A 68 -16.00 47.82 -31.09
CA ASP A 68 -14.93 48.83 -31.20
C ASP A 68 -14.26 48.77 -32.58
N VAL A 69 -14.00 47.56 -33.07
CA VAL A 69 -13.41 47.33 -34.39
C VAL A 69 -14.35 47.75 -35.53
N LEU A 70 -15.65 47.47 -35.42
CA LEU A 70 -16.66 47.92 -36.38
C LEU A 70 -16.85 49.45 -36.37
N CYS A 71 -16.84 50.07 -35.17
CA CYS A 71 -16.92 51.53 -35.04
C CYS A 71 -15.68 52.25 -35.60
N GLY A 72 -14.49 51.65 -35.46
CA GLY A 72 -13.27 52.11 -36.12
C GLY A 72 -13.33 52.04 -37.66
N ALA A 73 -14.06 51.07 -38.21
CA ALA A 73 -14.17 50.84 -39.66
C ALA A 73 -15.11 51.82 -40.40
N ILE A 74 -16.07 52.43 -39.70
CA ILE A 74 -17.10 53.29 -40.33
C ILE A 74 -16.59 54.73 -40.58
N CYS A 75 -15.45 55.12 -40.01
CA CYS A 75 -15.02 56.53 -39.95
C CYS A 75 -14.00 57.00 -41.03
N ASP A 76 -13.60 56.21 -42.04
CA ASP A 76 -12.63 56.68 -43.06
C ASP A 76 -13.05 56.40 -44.53
N PRO A 77 -13.25 57.42 -45.40
CA PRO A 77 -13.87 57.23 -46.73
C PRO A 77 -12.93 56.75 -47.85
N GLN A 78 -11.63 56.54 -47.59
CA GLN A 78 -10.66 56.19 -48.64
C GLN A 78 -9.81 54.96 -48.25
N HIS A 79 -10.07 53.83 -48.93
CA HIS A 79 -9.18 52.66 -49.05
C HIS A 79 -8.68 51.94 -47.76
N LYS A 80 -9.10 52.34 -46.56
CA LYS A 80 -8.71 51.61 -45.32
C LYS A 80 -9.48 50.32 -45.06
N GLY A 81 -10.65 50.13 -45.70
CA GLY A 81 -11.50 48.95 -45.49
C GLY A 81 -10.84 47.61 -45.81
N GLU A 82 -10.02 47.51 -46.86
CA GLU A 82 -9.30 46.26 -47.19
C GLU A 82 -8.13 45.95 -46.25
N ILE A 83 -7.45 46.98 -45.74
CA ILE A 83 -6.35 46.82 -44.77
C ILE A 83 -6.93 46.40 -43.41
N LEU A 84 -7.99 47.08 -42.97
CA LEU A 84 -8.74 46.73 -41.76
C LEU A 84 -9.38 45.35 -41.83
N ALA A 85 -9.96 44.95 -42.96
CA ALA A 85 -10.53 43.62 -43.14
C ALA A 85 -9.46 42.51 -43.02
N LYS A 86 -8.24 42.76 -43.51
CA LYS A 86 -7.10 41.84 -43.35
C LYS A 86 -6.61 41.77 -41.90
N GLU A 87 -6.52 42.91 -41.22
CA GLU A 87 -6.12 42.97 -39.80
C GLU A 87 -7.16 42.30 -38.90
N LEU A 88 -8.46 42.52 -39.15
CA LEU A 88 -9.57 41.81 -38.51
C LEU A 88 -9.44 40.30 -38.73
N GLN A 89 -9.27 39.87 -39.97
CA GLN A 89 -9.18 38.45 -40.31
C GLN A 89 -7.97 37.79 -39.63
N GLU A 90 -6.85 38.50 -39.54
CA GLU A 90 -5.67 38.02 -38.82
C GLU A 90 -5.87 38.01 -37.30
N GLY A 91 -6.53 39.04 -36.75
CA GLY A 91 -6.96 39.09 -35.36
C GLY A 91 -7.88 37.93 -34.98
N HIS A 92 -8.89 37.61 -35.80
CA HIS A 92 -9.76 36.45 -35.62
C HIS A 92 -8.98 35.12 -35.66
N LYS A 93 -8.01 34.97 -36.57
CA LYS A 93 -7.15 33.78 -36.60
C LYS A 93 -6.29 33.66 -35.35
N GLN A 94 -5.72 34.76 -34.88
CA GLN A 94 -4.93 34.79 -33.65
C GLN A 94 -5.79 34.47 -32.43
N TYR A 95 -6.98 35.05 -32.34
CA TYR A 95 -7.94 34.78 -31.29
C TYR A 95 -8.38 33.30 -31.27
N ALA A 96 -8.72 32.74 -32.43
CA ALA A 96 -9.04 31.31 -32.55
C ALA A 96 -7.87 30.42 -32.11
N LYS A 97 -6.63 30.81 -32.43
CA LYS A 97 -5.41 30.11 -31.98
C LYS A 97 -5.21 30.24 -30.46
N ILE A 98 -5.46 31.41 -29.88
CA ILE A 98 -5.39 31.63 -28.42
C ILE A 98 -6.41 30.75 -27.72
N GLN A 99 -7.66 30.72 -28.19
CA GLN A 99 -8.69 29.83 -27.62
C GLN A 99 -8.30 28.35 -27.73
N GLN A 100 -7.73 27.93 -28.86
CA GLN A 100 -7.25 26.56 -29.04
C GLN A 100 -6.13 26.21 -28.05
N LEU A 101 -5.15 27.12 -27.88
CA LEU A 101 -4.06 26.96 -26.93
C LEU A 101 -4.55 26.97 -25.47
N ALA A 102 -5.54 27.80 -25.15
CA ALA A 102 -6.15 27.82 -23.82
C ALA A 102 -6.82 26.49 -23.48
N ARG A 103 -7.60 25.92 -24.40
CA ARG A 103 -8.20 24.59 -24.26
C ARG A 103 -7.16 23.49 -24.14
N ALA A 104 -6.08 23.57 -24.92
CA ALA A 104 -4.98 22.61 -24.85
C ALA A 104 -4.27 22.68 -23.49
N ASN A 105 -3.98 23.89 -22.98
CA ASN A 105 -3.38 24.08 -21.66
C ASN A 105 -4.29 23.54 -20.55
N GLU A 106 -5.59 23.80 -20.62
CA GLU A 106 -6.54 23.26 -19.65
C GLU A 106 -6.56 21.73 -19.67
N SER A 107 -6.55 21.13 -20.87
CA SER A 107 -6.43 19.68 -21.02
C SER A 107 -5.12 19.15 -20.43
N TYR A 108 -4.00 19.82 -20.66
CA TYR A 108 -2.70 19.40 -20.10
C TYR A 108 -2.65 19.54 -18.58
N SER A 109 -3.25 20.59 -18.02
CA SER A 109 -3.37 20.75 -16.56
C SER A 109 -4.16 19.61 -15.93
N ARG A 110 -5.32 19.24 -16.50
CA ARG A 110 -6.10 18.10 -16.04
C ARG A 110 -5.31 16.78 -16.12
N SER A 111 -4.62 16.54 -17.24
CA SER A 111 -3.78 15.35 -17.36
C SER A 111 -2.63 15.33 -16.37
N LEU A 112 -2.05 16.48 -16.00
CA LEU A 112 -1.00 16.55 -14.98
C LEU A 112 -1.53 16.23 -13.59
N GLU A 113 -2.73 16.68 -13.24
CA GLU A 113 -3.40 16.35 -11.98
C GLU A 113 -3.68 14.84 -11.88
N GLU A 114 -4.28 14.25 -12.91
CA GLU A 114 -4.52 12.80 -12.98
C GLU A 114 -3.21 12.00 -12.83
N LEU A 115 -2.13 12.47 -13.46
CA LEU A 115 -0.83 11.82 -13.39
C LEU A 115 -0.21 11.94 -11.98
N GLN A 116 -0.39 13.08 -11.31
CA GLN A 116 0.06 13.29 -9.93
C GLN A 116 -0.67 12.35 -8.97
N ASP A 117 -1.99 12.21 -9.12
CA ASP A 117 -2.80 11.28 -8.34
C ASP A 117 -2.39 9.83 -8.58
N ALA A 118 -2.18 9.44 -9.85
CA ALA A 118 -1.69 8.11 -10.19
C ALA A 118 -0.32 7.82 -9.54
N PHE A 119 0.61 8.78 -9.58
CA PHE A 119 1.90 8.64 -8.91
C PHE A 119 1.76 8.51 -7.40
N GLN A 120 0.85 9.26 -6.79
CA GLN A 120 0.57 9.18 -5.36
C GLN A 120 0.08 7.77 -4.98
N HIS A 121 -0.88 7.22 -5.72
CA HIS A 121 -1.37 5.86 -5.49
C HIS A 121 -0.28 4.79 -5.61
N ILE A 122 0.59 4.89 -6.61
CA ILE A 122 1.70 3.93 -6.76
C ILE A 122 2.68 4.06 -5.59
N ILE A 123 3.00 5.29 -5.16
CA ILE A 123 3.88 5.52 -4.00
C ILE A 123 3.30 4.85 -2.75
N ASP A 124 2.01 5.04 -2.50
CA ASP A 124 1.35 4.47 -1.32
C ASP A 124 1.32 2.94 -1.37
N ALA A 125 1.12 2.35 -2.55
CA ALA A 125 1.18 0.90 -2.74
C ALA A 125 2.58 0.33 -2.46
N VAL A 126 3.65 0.98 -2.96
CA VAL A 126 5.03 0.55 -2.70
C VAL A 126 5.38 0.72 -1.22
N ILE A 127 4.91 1.79 -0.56
CA ILE A 127 5.08 1.95 0.90
C ILE A 127 4.42 0.80 1.65
N ALA A 128 3.20 0.43 1.29
CA ALA A 128 2.50 -0.69 1.92
C ALA A 128 3.29 -2.02 1.76
N ASN A 129 3.90 -2.25 0.58
CA ASN A 129 4.77 -3.40 0.39
C ASN A 129 6.01 -3.36 1.29
N VAL A 130 6.65 -2.20 1.42
CA VAL A 130 7.80 -2.02 2.31
C VAL A 130 7.39 -2.24 3.76
N GLU A 131 6.23 -1.76 4.19
CA GLU A 131 5.70 -2.00 5.53
C GLU A 131 5.43 -3.50 5.78
N ALA A 132 4.89 -4.21 4.79
CA ALA A 132 4.73 -5.65 4.85
C ALA A 132 6.08 -6.39 4.94
N ALA A 133 7.08 -5.95 4.16
CA ALA A 133 8.44 -6.49 4.23
C ALA A 133 9.10 -6.21 5.59
N LEU A 134 8.87 -5.03 6.17
CA LEU A 134 9.34 -4.70 7.52
C LEU A 134 8.63 -5.52 8.61
N ALA A 135 7.34 -5.80 8.44
CA ALA A 135 6.59 -6.69 9.34
C ALA A 135 7.17 -8.11 9.29
N ALA A 136 7.42 -8.65 8.09
CA ALA A 136 8.08 -9.94 7.92
C ALA A 136 9.50 -9.95 8.54
N LEU A 137 10.26 -8.86 8.38
CA LEU A 137 11.57 -8.69 9.01
C LEU A 137 11.48 -8.67 10.55
N ALA A 138 10.39 -8.14 11.12
CA ALA A 138 10.17 -8.11 12.56
C ALA A 138 9.83 -9.47 13.17
N GLU A 139 9.26 -10.39 12.38
CA GLU A 139 9.02 -11.79 12.80
C GLU A 139 10.33 -12.61 12.85
N MET A 140 11.40 -12.13 12.22
CA MET A 140 12.72 -12.76 12.27
C MET A 140 13.35 -12.61 13.67
N PRO A 141 14.30 -13.48 14.06
CA PRO A 141 15.01 -13.32 15.32
C PRO A 141 15.76 -11.99 15.34
N ALA A 142 15.61 -11.27 16.46
CA ALA A 142 16.33 -10.04 16.74
C ALA A 142 17.85 -10.29 16.83
N THR A 143 18.51 -10.23 15.69
CA THR A 143 19.96 -10.12 15.51
C THR A 143 20.33 -8.66 15.27
N GLU A 144 21.57 -8.27 15.55
CA GLU A 144 22.05 -6.90 15.27
C GLU A 144 21.82 -6.49 13.81
N GLU A 145 22.02 -7.41 12.87
CA GLU A 145 21.78 -7.17 11.44
C GLU A 145 20.31 -6.89 11.12
N THR A 146 19.38 -7.68 11.67
CA THR A 146 17.93 -7.47 11.45
C THR A 146 17.44 -6.19 12.09
N THR A 147 17.93 -5.85 13.30
CA THR A 147 17.56 -4.61 13.98
C THR A 147 18.11 -3.39 13.24
N ASN A 148 19.34 -3.48 12.73
CA ASN A 148 19.96 -2.43 11.94
C ASN A 148 19.24 -2.23 10.61
N MET A 149 18.90 -3.31 9.90
CA MET A 149 18.15 -3.25 8.65
C MET A 149 16.78 -2.59 8.86
N HIS A 150 16.04 -3.04 9.86
CA HIS A 150 14.71 -2.50 10.18
C HIS A 150 14.78 -1.01 10.55
N ALA A 151 15.72 -0.62 11.42
CA ALA A 151 15.88 0.78 11.82
C ALA A 151 16.33 1.68 10.66
N ARG A 152 17.26 1.20 9.83
CA ARG A 152 17.75 1.91 8.65
C ARG A 152 16.63 2.14 7.64
N ALA A 153 15.91 1.09 7.26
CA ALA A 153 14.81 1.19 6.31
C ALA A 153 13.73 2.17 6.77
N LYS A 154 13.28 2.11 8.03
CA LYS A 154 12.33 3.09 8.58
C LYS A 154 12.83 4.52 8.49
N LYS A 155 14.11 4.75 8.80
CA LYS A 155 14.71 6.09 8.74
C LYS A 155 14.80 6.62 7.31
N GLU A 156 15.19 5.77 6.36
CA GLU A 156 15.31 6.12 4.95
C GLU A 156 13.94 6.45 4.33
N ILE A 157 12.90 5.63 4.57
CA ILE A 157 11.52 5.91 4.11
C ILE A 157 11.03 7.26 4.63
N ALA A 158 11.21 7.51 5.93
CA ALA A 158 10.78 8.76 6.55
C ALA A 158 11.56 9.98 6.01
N ALA A 159 12.81 9.82 5.60
CA ALA A 159 13.59 10.88 4.97
C ALA A 159 13.10 11.16 3.53
N ILE A 160 12.88 10.10 2.75
CA ILE A 160 12.38 10.19 1.37
C ILE A 160 11.00 10.86 1.33
N MET A 161 10.08 10.44 2.20
CA MET A 161 8.73 11.02 2.25
C MET A 161 8.73 12.49 2.67
N ARG A 162 9.63 12.88 3.57
CA ARG A 162 9.82 14.29 3.92
C ARG A 162 10.37 15.10 2.75
N ALA A 163 11.37 14.58 2.03
CA ALA A 163 11.92 15.24 0.85
C ALA A 163 10.87 15.39 -0.26
N LYS A 164 10.01 14.39 -0.46
CA LYS A 164 8.88 14.45 -1.41
C LYS A 164 7.90 15.55 -1.00
N LYS A 165 7.51 15.61 0.28
CA LYS A 165 6.53 16.60 0.78
C LYS A 165 6.99 18.05 0.59
N VAL A 166 8.31 18.29 0.61
CA VAL A 166 8.92 19.61 0.38
C VAL A 166 9.31 19.80 -1.11
N ASN A 167 8.86 18.91 -2.01
CA ASN A 167 9.17 18.94 -3.45
C ASN A 167 10.67 18.96 -3.79
N GLN A 168 11.53 18.43 -2.90
CA GLN A 168 12.98 18.34 -3.14
C GLN A 168 13.34 17.17 -4.06
N ILE A 169 12.47 16.18 -4.19
CA ILE A 169 12.64 15.03 -5.07
C ILE A 169 11.41 14.88 -5.98
N SER A 170 11.63 14.46 -7.22
CA SER A 170 10.54 14.14 -8.15
C SER A 170 9.80 12.87 -7.71
N PRO A 171 8.51 12.71 -8.07
CA PRO A 171 7.75 11.49 -7.79
C PRO A 171 8.43 10.21 -8.30
N ALA A 172 9.00 10.26 -9.50
CA ALA A 172 9.74 9.14 -10.08
C ALA A 172 10.98 8.75 -9.26
N ASN A 173 11.75 9.74 -8.78
CA ASN A 173 12.91 9.48 -7.91
C ASN A 173 12.51 9.01 -6.52
N CYS A 174 11.36 9.46 -6.01
CA CYS A 174 10.78 8.94 -4.77
C CYS A 174 10.46 7.45 -4.91
N LEU A 175 9.72 7.07 -5.96
CA LEU A 175 9.39 5.68 -6.26
C LEU A 175 10.61 4.79 -6.37
N ARG A 176 11.61 5.21 -7.17
CA ARG A 176 12.85 4.43 -7.34
C ARG A 176 13.54 4.17 -6.00
N GLN A 177 13.68 5.20 -5.16
CA GLN A 177 14.35 5.05 -3.86
C GLN A 177 13.56 4.15 -2.89
N ILE A 178 12.23 4.21 -2.88
CA ILE A 178 11.42 3.33 -2.03
C ILE A 178 11.50 1.88 -2.54
N ALA A 179 11.45 1.67 -3.86
CA ALA A 179 11.62 0.35 -4.46
C ALA A 179 13.01 -0.25 -4.20
N ASP A 180 14.07 0.57 -4.22
CA ASP A 180 15.43 0.15 -3.87
C ASP A 180 15.49 -0.36 -2.40
N ILE A 181 14.77 0.30 -1.48
CA ILE A 181 14.65 -0.14 -0.08
C ILE A 181 13.87 -1.45 0.01
N GLU A 182 12.74 -1.56 -0.68
CA GLU A 182 11.93 -2.78 -0.74
C GLU A 182 12.78 -3.98 -1.18
N TYR A 183 13.48 -3.83 -2.31
CA TYR A 183 14.38 -4.84 -2.83
C TYR A 183 15.51 -5.17 -1.84
N GLY A 184 16.08 -4.16 -1.18
CA GLY A 184 17.09 -4.35 -0.14
C GLY A 184 16.58 -5.20 1.04
N ILE A 185 15.35 -4.99 1.49
CA ILE A 185 14.74 -5.80 2.57
C ILE A 185 14.43 -7.20 2.06
N ILE A 186 13.79 -7.34 0.90
CA ILE A 186 13.43 -8.65 0.32
C ILE A 186 14.67 -9.49 0.07
N SER A 187 15.72 -8.92 -0.54
CA SER A 187 17.00 -9.60 -0.75
C SER A 187 17.65 -10.00 0.57
N PHE A 188 17.61 -9.16 1.61
CA PHE A 188 18.11 -9.51 2.93
C PHE A 188 17.36 -10.69 3.56
N ILE A 189 16.03 -10.74 3.40
CA ILE A 189 15.18 -11.84 3.87
C ILE A 189 15.47 -13.13 3.08
N THR A 190 15.55 -13.04 1.75
CA THR A 190 15.63 -14.20 0.83
C THR A 190 17.04 -14.75 0.62
N ALA A 191 18.06 -13.90 0.67
CA ALA A 191 19.47 -14.31 0.53
C ALA A 191 20.04 -14.90 1.82
N ARG A 192 19.35 -14.74 2.96
CA ARG A 192 19.68 -15.51 4.16
C ARG A 192 19.31 -16.98 3.90
N PRO A 193 20.28 -17.93 3.96
CA PRO A 193 19.93 -19.34 3.94
C PRO A 193 18.95 -19.58 5.09
N ALA A 194 17.83 -20.26 4.81
CA ALA A 194 16.65 -20.42 5.65
C ALA A 194 16.94 -21.03 7.04
N LEU A 195 17.64 -20.29 7.91
CA LEU A 195 18.32 -20.85 9.07
C LEU A 195 18.37 -19.82 10.21
N THR A 196 17.23 -19.24 10.54
CA THR A 196 17.01 -18.54 11.79
C THR A 196 16.74 -19.54 12.90
N PHE A 197 17.77 -20.31 13.28
CA PHE A 197 17.70 -21.01 14.54
C PHE A 197 18.75 -20.48 15.52
N LYS A 198 18.28 -20.06 16.69
CA LYS A 198 19.05 -19.41 17.77
C LYS A 198 20.18 -20.26 18.38
N LYS A 199 20.40 -21.48 17.91
CA LYS A 199 21.47 -22.39 18.34
C LYS A 199 22.05 -23.09 17.12
N ALA A 200 23.39 -23.10 16.98
CA ALA A 200 24.11 -23.74 15.88
C ALA A 200 23.60 -25.17 15.56
N GLU A 201 23.17 -25.91 16.58
CA GLU A 201 22.62 -27.25 16.46
C GLU A 201 21.35 -27.33 15.59
N HIS A 202 20.55 -26.28 15.52
CA HIS A 202 19.33 -26.26 14.72
C HIS A 202 19.57 -25.76 13.29
N TYR A 203 20.51 -24.83 13.08
CA TYR A 203 21.03 -24.50 11.73
C TYR A 203 21.56 -25.77 11.05
N ARG A 204 22.40 -26.49 11.79
CA ARG A 204 22.94 -27.79 11.39
C ARG A 204 21.83 -28.82 11.14
N ALA A 205 20.79 -28.84 11.97
CA ALA A 205 19.65 -29.74 11.78
C ALA A 205 18.91 -29.48 10.47
N ALA A 206 18.66 -28.23 10.12
CA ALA A 206 17.95 -27.89 8.89
C ALA A 206 18.79 -28.15 7.63
N LEU A 207 20.12 -27.95 7.66
CA LEU A 207 21.01 -28.40 6.60
C LEU A 207 20.91 -29.92 6.36
N LEU A 208 20.86 -30.71 7.44
CA LEU A 208 20.71 -32.17 7.35
C LEU A 208 19.34 -32.57 6.78
N VAL A 209 18.28 -31.84 7.11
CA VAL A 209 16.94 -32.08 6.56
C VAL A 209 16.92 -31.70 5.07
N GLU A 210 17.44 -30.54 4.70
CA GLU A 210 17.46 -30.07 3.31
C GLU A 210 18.26 -30.99 2.39
N THR A 211 19.41 -31.51 2.87
CA THR A 211 20.19 -32.48 2.11
C THR A 211 19.44 -33.80 1.87
N LEU A 212 18.61 -34.25 2.81
CA LEU A 212 17.69 -35.38 2.59
C LEU A 212 16.57 -35.07 1.58
N TYR A 213 16.16 -33.81 1.45
CA TYR A 213 15.17 -33.40 0.44
C TYR A 213 15.75 -33.35 -0.96
N ARG A 214 17.00 -32.91 -1.10
CA ARG A 214 17.65 -32.72 -2.40
C ARG A 214 18.09 -34.03 -3.04
N ASP A 215 18.41 -35.05 -2.25
CA ASP A 215 18.79 -36.38 -2.75
C ASP A 215 17.64 -37.40 -2.60
N PRO A 216 16.92 -37.74 -3.68
CA PRO A 216 15.80 -38.68 -3.63
C PRO A 216 16.23 -40.12 -3.28
N ASN A 217 17.53 -40.44 -3.37
CA ASN A 217 18.08 -41.75 -3.01
C ASN A 217 18.59 -41.81 -1.57
N ALA A 218 18.69 -40.67 -0.87
CA ALA A 218 19.18 -40.59 0.50
C ALA A 218 18.11 -41.06 1.50
N LYS A 219 18.12 -42.37 1.81
CA LYS A 219 17.21 -42.99 2.79
C LYS A 219 17.65 -42.86 4.26
N SER A 220 18.88 -42.43 4.52
CA SER A 220 19.41 -42.37 5.89
C SER A 220 20.66 -41.50 6.00
N LEU A 221 20.77 -40.77 7.11
CA LEU A 221 21.98 -40.04 7.51
C LEU A 221 22.65 -40.74 8.69
N ASN A 222 23.91 -41.14 8.53
CA ASN A 222 24.74 -41.60 9.65
C ASN A 222 25.58 -40.42 10.21
N SER A 223 26.22 -40.61 11.37
CA SER A 223 27.01 -39.53 11.98
C SER A 223 28.21 -39.09 11.14
N ALA A 224 28.79 -39.94 10.29
CA ALA A 224 29.92 -39.56 9.43
C ALA A 224 29.45 -38.64 8.29
N ASN A 225 28.34 -39.00 7.63
CA ASN A 225 27.72 -38.18 6.59
C ASN A 225 27.23 -36.84 7.17
N ALA A 226 26.65 -36.86 8.38
CA ALA A 226 26.23 -35.64 9.05
C ALA A 226 27.41 -34.71 9.38
N ILE A 227 28.53 -35.27 9.87
CA ILE A 227 29.76 -34.50 10.08
C ILE A 227 30.26 -33.93 8.76
N GLN A 228 30.30 -34.73 7.69
CA GLN A 228 30.76 -34.28 6.38
C GLN A 228 29.91 -33.13 5.85
N ILE A 229 28.58 -33.28 5.81
CA ILE A 229 27.64 -32.27 5.31
C ILE A 229 27.76 -30.96 6.09
N ILE A 230 27.78 -31.04 7.43
CA ILE A 230 27.89 -29.84 8.27
C ILE A 230 29.28 -29.22 8.11
N SER A 231 30.33 -30.04 8.08
CA SER A 231 31.71 -29.55 7.97
C SER A 231 31.97 -28.89 6.62
N THR A 232 31.38 -29.40 5.54
CA THR A 232 31.43 -28.77 4.23
C THR A 232 30.62 -27.47 4.17
N ALA A 233 29.47 -27.41 4.83
CA ALA A 233 28.63 -26.22 4.83
C ALA A 233 29.18 -25.09 5.71
N GLU A 234 29.87 -25.43 6.81
CA GLU A 234 30.44 -24.47 7.75
C GLU A 234 31.94 -24.21 7.55
N GLU A 235 32.57 -24.88 6.59
CA GLU A 235 34.02 -24.85 6.30
C GLU A 235 34.90 -25.08 7.55
N LYS A 236 34.39 -25.87 8.51
CA LYS A 236 35.02 -26.09 9.82
C LYS A 236 34.89 -27.53 10.25
N ALA A 237 35.87 -28.02 11.02
CA ALA A 237 35.80 -29.34 11.62
C ALA A 237 34.69 -29.43 12.69
N ILE A 238 33.84 -30.44 12.60
CA ILE A 238 32.69 -30.63 13.49
C ILE A 238 32.91 -31.82 14.41
N ALA A 239 32.77 -31.60 15.71
CA ALA A 239 32.87 -32.69 16.68
C ALA A 239 31.67 -33.64 16.55
N ARG A 240 31.91 -34.94 16.73
CA ARG A 240 30.87 -35.98 16.62
C ARG A 240 29.64 -35.73 17.50
N MET A 241 29.84 -35.15 18.69
CA MET A 241 28.75 -34.80 19.59
C MET A 241 27.87 -33.65 19.07
N GLN A 242 28.47 -32.68 18.36
CA GLN A 242 27.73 -31.58 17.75
C GLN A 242 26.86 -32.07 16.58
N ALA A 243 27.42 -32.93 15.73
CA ALA A 243 26.67 -33.57 14.66
C ALA A 243 25.51 -34.41 15.21
N ARG A 244 25.73 -35.15 16.29
CA ARG A 244 24.67 -35.94 16.93
C ARG A 244 23.54 -35.08 17.48
N ARG A 245 23.83 -33.95 18.11
CA ARG A 245 22.79 -33.02 18.59
C ARG A 245 22.01 -32.39 17.44
N ALA A 246 22.68 -32.06 16.33
CA ALA A 246 22.00 -31.59 15.12
C ALA A 246 21.07 -32.65 14.52
N MET A 247 21.53 -33.91 14.47
CA MET A 247 20.70 -35.05 14.08
C MET A 247 19.48 -35.22 15.01
N GLU A 248 19.68 -35.02 16.33
CA GLU A 248 18.61 -35.03 17.34
C GLU A 248 17.55 -33.95 17.11
N TRP A 249 17.97 -32.77 16.69
CA TRP A 249 17.07 -31.68 16.32
C TRP A 249 16.37 -31.90 14.98
N ALA A 250 17.06 -32.46 13.98
CA ALA A 250 16.47 -32.76 12.67
C ALA A 250 15.28 -33.73 12.79
N ALA A 251 15.40 -34.72 13.67
CA ALA A 251 14.30 -35.65 13.97
C ALA A 251 13.10 -35.01 14.66
N LYS A 252 13.34 -33.97 15.48
CA LYS A 252 12.25 -33.20 16.08
C LYS A 252 11.55 -32.31 15.06
N LEU A 253 12.31 -31.74 14.11
CA LEU A 253 11.76 -30.86 13.08
C LEU A 253 10.87 -31.63 12.09
N GLN A 254 11.22 -32.88 11.76
CA GLN A 254 10.44 -33.70 10.83
C GLN A 254 10.34 -35.15 11.33
N PRO A 255 9.46 -35.42 12.31
CA PRO A 255 9.34 -36.74 12.94
C PRO A 255 8.90 -37.84 11.95
N ASP A 256 8.10 -37.49 10.94
CA ASP A 256 7.57 -38.43 9.96
C ASP A 256 8.63 -38.88 8.94
N LYS A 257 9.69 -38.08 8.77
CA LYS A 257 10.76 -38.34 7.81
C LYS A 257 12.09 -38.66 8.46
N VAL A 258 12.25 -38.47 9.77
CA VAL A 258 13.54 -38.61 10.43
C VAL A 258 13.38 -39.41 11.72
N LEU A 259 13.63 -40.72 11.66
CA LEU A 259 13.58 -41.60 12.83
C LEU A 259 14.95 -41.64 13.52
N LEU A 260 15.00 -41.21 14.78
CA LEU A 260 16.09 -41.54 15.71
C LEU A 260 15.73 -42.78 16.52
N ARG A 261 16.43 -43.89 16.30
CA ARG A 261 16.38 -44.99 17.27
C ARG A 261 17.29 -44.69 18.47
N LYS A 262 16.69 -44.60 19.65
CA LYS A 262 17.39 -44.59 20.94
C LYS A 262 17.92 -46.01 21.23
N ARG A 263 19.12 -46.10 21.79
CA ARG A 263 19.82 -47.37 22.04
C ARG A 263 19.17 -48.17 23.18
N GLY A 264 18.89 -49.45 22.94
CA GLY A 264 18.70 -50.50 23.93
C GLY A 264 19.27 -51.81 23.38
N GLN A 265 20.33 -52.32 24.04
CA GLN A 265 21.00 -53.62 23.89
C GLN A 265 21.39 -54.12 22.48
N GLY A 266 22.63 -53.85 22.08
CA GLY A 266 23.29 -54.46 20.93
C GLY A 266 24.42 -53.60 20.38
N LYS A 267 25.61 -54.18 20.16
CA LYS A 267 26.77 -53.49 19.60
C LYS A 267 26.52 -53.13 18.12
N GLY A 268 26.61 -51.85 17.74
CA GLY A 268 26.76 -51.44 16.33
C GLY A 268 25.86 -50.29 15.86
N LYS A 269 26.51 -49.19 15.45
CA LYS A 269 26.08 -48.12 14.52
C LYS A 269 24.71 -47.44 14.75
N THR A 270 24.78 -46.15 15.09
CA THR A 270 23.65 -45.21 15.14
C THR A 270 23.25 -44.79 13.71
N TRP A 271 22.00 -45.01 13.33
CA TRP A 271 21.44 -44.61 12.03
C TRP A 271 20.24 -43.67 12.25
N LEU A 272 20.13 -42.61 11.43
CA LEU A 272 18.83 -42.00 11.16
C LEU A 272 18.16 -42.82 10.07
N LEU A 273 16.95 -43.34 10.31
CA LEU A 273 16.17 -43.98 9.25
C LEU A 273 15.16 -42.97 8.72
N CYS A 274 15.27 -42.58 7.45
CA CYS A 274 14.25 -41.79 6.78
C CYS A 274 13.25 -42.75 6.14
N LYS A 275 12.07 -42.92 6.74
CA LYS A 275 10.96 -43.55 6.03
C LYS A 275 10.30 -42.46 5.19
N ILE A 276 10.70 -42.36 3.93
CA ILE A 276 9.90 -41.65 2.94
C ILE A 276 8.70 -42.57 2.68
N GLY A 277 7.48 -42.09 2.95
CA GLY A 277 6.25 -42.82 2.69
C GLY A 277 6.12 -43.16 1.22
N GLY A 278 6.64 -44.33 0.83
CA GLY A 278 6.19 -45.01 -0.37
C GLY A 278 4.78 -45.48 -0.08
N LYS A 279 3.80 -44.97 -0.84
CA LYS A 279 2.51 -45.65 -0.98
C LYS A 279 2.83 -47.11 -1.25
N GLU A 280 2.34 -47.99 -0.39
CA GLU A 280 2.25 -49.41 -0.69
C GLU A 280 1.53 -49.50 -2.04
N GLY A 281 2.25 -50.00 -3.04
CA GLY A 281 1.60 -50.45 -4.25
C GLY A 281 0.63 -51.54 -3.82
N ASP A 282 -0.64 -51.32 -4.13
CA ASP A 282 -1.66 -52.36 -4.16
C ASP A 282 -1.05 -53.60 -4.79
N LYS A 283 -0.88 -54.64 -3.96
CA LYS A 283 -0.70 -55.98 -4.45
C LYS A 283 -2.09 -56.61 -4.51
N LEU A 284 -2.43 -57.05 -5.71
CA LEU A 284 -3.32 -58.18 -6.01
C LEU A 284 -3.37 -59.21 -4.87
#